data_AF-A0A841AZX1-F1
#
_entry.id   AF-A0A841AZX1-F1
#
_cell.length_a   1.000
_cell.length_b   1.000
_cell.length_c   1.000
_cell.angle_alpha   90.00
_cell.angle_beta   90.00
_cell.angle_gamma   90.00
#
_symmetry.space_group_name_H-M   'P 1'
#
loop_
_entity.id
_entity.type
_entity.pdbx_description
1 polymer ?
#
loop_
_entity_poly.entity_id
_entity_poly.type
_entity_poly.pdbx_seq_one_letter_code
_entity_poly.pdbx_strand_id
1 'polypeptide(L)'
;MTSAEGAGTRQGRVPAPSSTNPRYTGLFATHAAIALIGAQNEARLHLAVENRGVIGMAKGILMQRHDIDDLQASQLLVESSQTTNLKLQLVAEWVVQHRREL
;
A
#
# COMPACT_ATOMS: atom_id res chain seq x y z
N MET A 1 -68.57 20.07 -19.08
CA MET A 1 -67.99 18.78 -18.63
C MET A 1 -67.82 17.96 -19.90
N THR A 2 -66.67 17.81 -20.57
CA THR A 2 -65.28 17.55 -20.14
C THR A 2 -64.33 18.19 -21.18
N SER A 3 -63.46 19.15 -20.85
CA SER A 3 -62.04 18.98 -20.46
C SER A 3 -61.37 17.78 -21.14
N ALA A 4 -60.45 17.95 -22.10
CA ALA A 4 -59.12 18.59 -22.07
C ALA A 4 -58.04 17.50 -22.12
N GLU A 5 -57.13 17.66 -23.08
CA GLU A 5 -55.71 17.32 -23.04
C GLU A 5 -55.27 15.89 -22.70
N GLY A 6 -54.77 15.21 -23.73
CA GLY A 6 -53.81 14.11 -23.62
C GLY A 6 -52.63 14.35 -24.54
N ALA A 7 -51.88 15.43 -24.30
CA ALA A 7 -50.60 15.71 -24.93
C ALA A 7 -49.61 14.57 -24.67
N GLY A 8 -48.81 14.26 -25.69
CA GLY A 8 -47.90 13.14 -25.66
C GLY A 8 -46.79 13.26 -24.62
N THR A 9 -46.34 12.11 -24.14
CA THR A 9 -44.97 11.97 -23.64
C THR A 9 -44.34 10.75 -24.31
N ARG A 10 -43.38 11.07 -25.17
CA ARG A 10 -42.36 10.19 -25.71
C ARG A 10 -41.69 9.46 -24.54
N GLN A 11 -42.03 8.20 -24.28
CA GLN A 11 -41.16 7.36 -23.47
C GLN A 11 -40.10 6.77 -24.39
N GLY A 12 -39.00 7.53 -24.55
CA GLY A 12 -37.76 7.00 -25.10
C GLY A 12 -37.34 5.80 -24.29
N ARG A 13 -37.44 4.61 -24.88
CA ARG A 13 -36.84 3.40 -24.36
C ARG A 13 -35.33 3.63 -24.33
N VAL A 14 -34.77 3.78 -23.13
CA VAL A 14 -33.32 3.78 -22.93
C VAL A 14 -32.78 2.46 -23.51
N PRO A 15 -31.90 2.49 -24.52
CA PRO A 15 -31.25 1.26 -24.95
C PRO A 15 -30.40 0.74 -23.79
N ALA A 16 -30.66 -0.50 -23.36
CA ALA A 16 -29.74 -1.21 -22.49
C ALA A 16 -28.35 -1.26 -23.17
N PRO A 17 -27.24 -1.11 -22.43
CA PRO A 17 -25.90 -1.12 -23.02
C PRO A 17 -25.70 -2.40 -23.84
N SER A 18 -25.56 -2.22 -25.15
CA SER A 18 -25.33 -3.30 -26.10
C SER A 18 -23.89 -3.83 -25.97
N SER A 19 -23.81 -5.15 -25.86
CA SER A 19 -22.63 -6.00 -26.15
C SER A 19 -21.38 -5.78 -25.30
N THR A 20 -21.48 -6.00 -23.98
CA THR A 20 -20.31 -6.50 -23.24
C THR A 20 -20.12 -7.96 -23.62
N ASN A 21 -19.37 -8.23 -24.69
CA ASN A 21 -19.11 -9.59 -25.14
C ASN A 21 -18.20 -10.29 -24.09
N PRO A 22 -18.67 -11.39 -23.47
CA PRO A 22 -18.06 -12.00 -22.28
C PRO A 22 -16.64 -12.53 -22.52
N ARG A 23 -16.24 -12.68 -23.79
CA ARG A 23 -14.88 -13.08 -24.17
C ARG A 23 -13.87 -11.95 -23.99
N TYR A 24 -14.29 -10.70 -24.23
CA TYR A 24 -13.42 -9.54 -24.02
C TYR A 24 -13.35 -9.19 -22.53
N THR A 25 -14.45 -9.33 -21.77
CA THR A 25 -14.40 -9.11 -20.32
C THR A 25 -13.49 -10.10 -19.61
N GLY A 26 -13.48 -11.37 -20.02
CA GLY A 26 -12.55 -12.37 -19.50
C GLY A 26 -11.10 -11.97 -19.75
N LEU A 27 -10.79 -11.55 -20.99
CA LEU A 27 -9.44 -11.12 -21.36
C LEU A 27 -8.99 -9.88 -20.56
N PHE A 28 -9.83 -8.85 -20.46
CA PHE A 28 -9.53 -7.65 -19.66
C PHE A 28 -9.41 -7.97 -18.16
N ALA A 29 -10.26 -8.83 -17.62
CA ALA A 29 -10.18 -9.26 -16.23
C ALA A 29 -8.89 -10.04 -15.93
N THR A 30 -8.45 -10.90 -16.85
CA THR A 30 -7.16 -11.60 -16.72
C THR A 30 -5.99 -10.64 -16.79
N HIS A 31 -5.99 -9.67 -17.73
CA HIS A 31 -4.94 -8.67 -17.81
C HIS A 31 -4.91 -7.75 -16.59
N ALA A 32 -6.08 -7.34 -16.07
CA ALA A 32 -6.19 -6.56 -14.84
C ALA A 32 -5.72 -7.37 -13.61
N ALA A 33 -6.02 -8.66 -13.54
CA ALA A 33 -5.53 -9.53 -12.48
C ALA A 33 -4.01 -9.72 -12.55
N ILE A 34 -3.43 -9.93 -13.74
CA ILE A 34 -1.97 -10.01 -13.93
C ILE A 34 -1.28 -8.69 -13.58
N ALA A 35 -1.83 -7.56 -14.02
CA ALA A 35 -1.31 -6.24 -13.69
C ALA A 35 -1.41 -5.95 -12.17
N LEU A 36 -2.50 -6.34 -11.53
CA LEU A 36 -2.70 -6.19 -10.09
C LEU A 36 -1.75 -7.09 -9.29
N ILE A 37 -1.57 -8.36 -9.71
CA ILE A 37 -0.59 -9.27 -9.10
C ILE A 37 0.83 -8.74 -9.31
N GLY A 38 1.14 -8.22 -10.49
CA GLY A 38 2.41 -7.55 -10.80
C GLY A 38 2.66 -6.35 -9.88
N ALA A 39 1.70 -5.44 -9.76
CA ALA A 39 1.77 -4.27 -8.89
C ALA A 39 1.86 -4.66 -7.39
N GLN A 40 1.17 -5.71 -6.96
CA GLN A 40 1.29 -6.24 -5.59
C GLN A 40 2.65 -6.87 -5.32
N ASN A 41 3.22 -7.59 -6.30
CA ASN A 41 4.56 -8.15 -6.19
C ASN A 41 5.62 -7.06 -6.18
N GLU A 42 5.49 -6.05 -7.04
CA GLU A 42 6.34 -4.88 -7.09
C GLU A 42 6.29 -4.13 -5.75
N ALA A 43 5.10 -3.88 -5.19
CA ALA A 43 4.93 -3.28 -3.87
C ALA A 43 5.58 -4.13 -2.75
N ARG A 44 5.48 -5.47 -2.80
CA ARG A 44 6.13 -6.37 -1.82
C ARG A 44 7.66 -6.37 -1.95
N LEU A 45 8.20 -6.28 -3.16
CA LEU A 45 9.64 -6.21 -3.41
C LEU A 45 10.21 -4.84 -3.02
N HIS A 46 9.51 -3.75 -3.33
CA HIS A 46 9.87 -2.41 -2.90
C HIS A 46 9.91 -2.29 -1.38
N LEU A 47 8.87 -2.78 -0.69
CA LEU A 47 8.88 -2.85 0.78
C LEU A 47 10.09 -3.66 1.28
N ALA A 48 10.40 -4.82 0.72
CA ALA A 48 11.53 -5.64 1.19
C ALA A 48 12.92 -4.98 1.00
N VAL A 49 13.10 -4.17 -0.06
CA VAL A 49 14.36 -3.46 -0.35
C VAL A 49 14.49 -2.18 0.48
N GLU A 50 13.41 -1.42 0.63
CA GLU A 50 13.36 -0.18 1.42
C GLU A 50 13.56 -0.47 2.92
N ASN A 51 13.04 -1.61 3.40
CA ASN A 51 13.17 -2.08 4.77
C ASN A 51 14.61 -2.43 5.20
N ARG A 52 15.46 -2.90 4.27
CA ARG A 52 16.86 -3.23 4.59
C ARG A 52 17.74 -1.99 4.72
N GLY A 53 17.36 -0.86 4.10
CA GLY A 53 18.08 0.41 4.23
C GLY A 53 17.82 1.11 5.56
N VAL A 54 16.56 1.15 6.02
CA VAL A 54 16.19 1.89 7.23
C VAL A 54 16.76 1.29 8.51
N ILE A 55 16.85 -0.04 8.60
CA ILE A 55 17.47 -0.72 9.74
C ILE A 55 18.97 -0.39 9.81
N GLY A 56 19.67 -0.39 8.68
CA GLY A 56 21.08 0.00 8.62
C GLY A 56 21.31 1.45 9.06
N MET A 57 20.45 2.38 8.63
CA MET A 57 20.52 3.79 9.06
C MET A 57 20.25 3.94 10.55
N ALA A 58 19.22 3.26 11.09
CA ALA A 58 18.93 3.28 12.52
C ALA A 58 20.10 2.75 13.33
N LYS A 59 20.72 1.63 12.92
CA LYS A 59 21.93 1.11 13.55
C LYS A 59 23.06 2.14 13.54
N GLY A 60 23.35 2.78 12.41
CA GLY A 60 24.38 3.82 12.33
C GLY A 60 24.14 5.01 13.26
N ILE A 61 22.88 5.45 13.41
CA ILE A 61 22.51 6.50 14.37
C ILE A 61 22.75 6.03 15.80
N LEU A 62 22.33 4.82 16.16
CA LEU A 62 22.51 4.27 17.51
C LEU A 62 23.98 4.06 17.84
N MET A 63 24.78 3.55 16.90
CA MET A 63 26.22 3.40 17.04
C MET A 63 26.89 4.75 17.34
N GLN A 64 26.58 5.79 16.56
CA GLN A 64 27.16 7.12 16.75
C GLN A 64 26.72 7.78 18.05
N ARG A 65 25.50 7.51 18.51
CA ARG A 65 24.93 8.17 19.68
C ARG A 65 25.30 7.51 21.00
N HIS A 66 25.40 6.19 21.01
CA HIS A 66 25.69 5.42 22.22
C HIS A 66 27.13 4.91 22.28
N ASP A 67 27.96 5.19 21.26
CA ASP A 67 29.34 4.70 21.12
C ASP A 67 29.42 3.16 21.23
N ILE A 68 28.54 2.50 20.48
CA ILE A 68 28.39 1.04 20.47
C ILE A 68 28.69 0.45 19.09
N ASP A 69 29.04 -0.83 19.06
CA ASP A 69 29.30 -1.54 17.81
C ASP A 69 28.01 -1.97 17.08
N ASP A 70 28.18 -2.51 15.87
CA ASP A 70 27.08 -2.95 15.01
C ASP A 70 26.22 -4.06 15.63
N LEU A 71 26.83 -4.96 16.41
CA LEU A 71 26.13 -6.08 17.05
C LEU A 71 25.27 -5.58 18.20
N GLN A 72 25.83 -4.70 19.04
CA GLN A 72 25.14 -4.04 20.15
C GLN A 72 23.97 -3.18 19.64
N ALA A 73 24.16 -2.41 18.57
CA ALA A 73 23.08 -1.63 17.96
C ALA A 73 21.96 -2.53 17.39
N SER A 74 22.32 -3.68 16.82
CA SER A 74 21.34 -4.66 16.35
C SER A 74 20.55 -5.26 17.51
N GLN A 75 21.20 -5.59 18.62
CA GLN A 75 20.54 -6.11 19.81
C GLN A 75 19.56 -5.08 20.40
N LEU A 76 19.97 -3.82 20.48
CA LEU A 76 19.14 -2.74 21.02
C LEU A 76 17.86 -2.50 20.19
N LEU A 77 17.94 -2.59 18.86
CA LEU A 77 16.76 -2.54 17.99
C LEU A 77 15.85 -3.75 18.19
N VAL A 78 16.42 -4.95 18.32
CA VAL A 78 15.66 -6.19 18.55
C VAL A 78 14.95 -6.16 19.90
N GLU A 79 15.64 -5.73 20.96
CA GLU A 79 15.06 -5.55 22.30
C GLU A 79 13.94 -4.51 22.26
N SER A 80 14.17 -3.35 21.65
CA SER A 80 13.14 -2.32 21.48
C SER A 80 11.92 -2.83 20.71
N SER A 81 12.11 -3.64 19.67
CA SER A 81 11.04 -4.29 18.91
C SER A 81 10.24 -5.27 19.76
N GLN A 82 10.90 -6.05 20.62
CA GLN A 82 10.24 -6.97 21.54
C GLN A 82 9.46 -6.22 22.63
N THR A 83 10.06 -5.20 23.24
CA THR A 83 9.43 -4.40 24.29
C THR A 83 8.22 -3.63 23.78
N THR A 84 8.29 -3.09 22.55
CA THR A 84 7.18 -2.35 21.94
C THR A 84 6.16 -3.25 21.23
N ASN A 85 6.49 -4.54 21.01
CA ASN A 85 5.75 -5.46 20.16
C ASN A 85 5.46 -4.91 18.75
N LEU A 86 6.36 -4.04 18.27
CA LEU A 86 6.31 -3.50 16.91
C LEU A 86 7.29 -4.24 16.03
N LYS A 87 7.01 -4.26 14.73
CA LYS A 87 7.96 -4.81 13.75
C LYS A 87 9.27 -4.02 13.84
N LEU A 88 10.40 -4.74 13.80
CA LEU A 88 11.76 -4.16 13.87
C LEU A 88 11.97 -2.99 12.91
N GLN A 89 11.39 -3.07 11.71
CA GLN A 89 11.40 -1.99 10.72
C GLN A 89 10.75 -0.70 11.25
N LEU A 90 9.58 -0.78 11.88
CA LEU A 90 8.88 0.39 12.41
C LEU A 90 9.67 1.04 13.55
N VAL A 91 10.35 0.22 14.37
CA VAL A 91 11.27 0.73 15.39
C VAL A 91 12.44 1.45 14.75
N ALA A 92 13.04 0.89 13.70
CA ALA A 92 14.12 1.53 12.96
C ALA A 92 13.67 2.85 12.31
N GLU A 93 12.50 2.89 11.69
CA GLU A 93 11.88 4.11 11.16
C GLU A 93 11.71 5.18 12.23
N TRP A 94 11.20 4.79 13.41
CA TRP A 94 11.02 5.69 14.54
C TRP A 94 12.35 6.31 14.99
N VAL A 95 13.42 5.50 15.10
CA VAL A 95 14.78 5.97 15.43
C VAL A 95 15.29 6.96 14.38
N VAL A 96 15.12 6.66 13.10
CA VAL A 96 15.55 7.55 12.01
C VAL A 96 14.78 8.87 12.02
N GLN A 97 13.48 8.83 12.29
CA GLN A 97 12.61 10.01 12.37
C GLN A 97 12.97 10.91 13.56
N HIS A 98 13.25 10.33 14.73
CA HIS A 98 13.54 11.06 15.97
C HIS A 98 15.04 11.23 16.24
N ARG A 99 15.90 11.01 15.24
CA ARG A 99 17.37 11.07 15.40
C ARG A 99 17.94 12.39 15.93
N ARG A 100 17.18 13.49 15.91
CA ARG A 100 17.60 14.77 16.49
C ARG A 100 17.36 14.82 18.00
N GLU A 101 16.52 13.95 18.53
CA GLU A 101 15.94 14.04 19.88
C GLU A 101 16.42 12.95 20.85
N LEU A 102 17.13 11.93 20.37
CA LEU A 102 17.58 10.78 21.20
C LEU A 102 18.68 11.10 22.24
#